data_AF-A0A6A3G076-F1
#
_entry.id   AF-A0A6A3G076-F1
#
_cell.length_a   1.000
_cell.length_b   1.000
_cell.length_c   1.000
_cell.angle_alpha   90.00
_cell.angle_beta   90.00
_cell.angle_gamma   90.00
#
_symmetry.space_group_name_H-M   'P 1'
#
loop_
_entity.id
_entity.type
_entity.pdbx_description
1 polymer ?
#
loop_
_entity_poly.entity_id
_entity_poly.type
_entity_poly.pdbx_seq_one_letter_code
_entity_poly.pdbx_strand_id
1 'polypeptide(L)'
;MKVYELIKKLLEKGLVEHSESPWASPIVIVLKKNDVDIRMCIDYRIVNTFIKLSNYPLPLIDDLLIGFESAMWFMSLDMASGF
;
A
#
# COMPACT_ATOMS: atom_id res chain seq x y z
N MET A 1 7.82 21.33 -5.97
CA MET A 1 7.36 20.23 -6.86
C MET A 1 6.78 19.15 -5.96
N LYS A 2 5.51 18.76 -6.13
CA LYS A 2 4.77 17.93 -5.14
C LYS A 2 5.47 16.61 -4.75
N VAL A 3 6.29 16.06 -5.64
CA VAL A 3 7.06 14.82 -5.39
C VAL A 3 8.13 14.98 -4.31
N TYR A 4 8.93 16.06 -4.35
CA TYR A 4 9.98 16.27 -3.34
C TYR A 4 9.40 16.48 -1.93
N GLU A 5 8.25 17.14 -1.83
CA GLU A 5 7.56 17.32 -0.55
C GLU A 5 7.07 15.99 0.03
N LEU A 6 6.60 15.07 -0.82
CA LEU A 6 6.23 13.72 -0.39
C LEU A 6 7.43 12.93 0.10
N ILE A 7 8.54 12.93 -0.65
CA ILE A 7 9.78 12.23 -0.25
C ILE A 7 10.30 12.80 1.08
N LYS A 8 10.32 14.13 1.23
CA LYS A 8 10.72 14.79 2.48
C LYS A 8 9.85 14.33 3.67
N LYS A 9 8.53 14.27 3.50
CA LYS A 9 7.61 13.76 4.54
C LYS A 9 7.86 12.29 4.89
N LEU A 10 8.19 11.46 3.90
CA LEU A 10 8.51 10.05 4.14
C LEU A 10 9.82 9.90 4.91
N LEU A 11 10.84 10.70 4.59
CA LEU A 11 12.11 10.78 5.32
C LEU A 11 11.90 11.28 6.75
N GLU A 12 11.13 12.36 6.94
CA GLU A 12 10.81 12.92 8.27
C GLU A 12 10.03 11.94 9.16
N LYS A 13 9.18 11.10 8.55
CA LYS A 13 8.47 10.01 9.25
C LYS A 13 9.32 8.76 9.50
N GLY A 14 10.55 8.70 8.95
CA GLY A 14 11.41 7.52 9.03
C GLY A 14 10.89 6.30 8.27
N LEU A 15 9.98 6.48 7.30
CA LEU A 15 9.46 5.39 6.46
C LEU A 15 10.41 5.02 5.31
N VAL A 16 11.31 5.94 4.94
CA VAL A 16 12.36 5.74 3.94
C VAL A 16 13.66 6.36 4.44
N GLU A 17 14.78 5.93 3.88
CA GLU A 17 16.10 6.46 4.17
C GLU A 17 16.94 6.59 2.90
N HIS A 18 18.07 7.30 3.00
CA HIS A 18 19.06 7.32 1.94
C HIS A 18 19.73 5.96 1.81
N SER A 19 19.90 5.47 0.58
CA SER A 19 20.48 4.16 0.31
C SER A 19 21.49 4.24 -0.83
N GLU A 20 22.56 3.46 -0.73
CA GLU A 20 23.56 3.21 -1.77
C GLU A 20 23.40 1.79 -2.37
N SER A 21 22.21 1.22 -2.26
CA SER A 21 21.91 -0.13 -2.76
C SER A 21 22.21 -0.25 -4.26
N PRO A 22 22.77 -1.38 -4.72
CA PRO A 22 22.91 -1.66 -6.14
C PRO A 22 21.56 -1.92 -6.84
N TRP A 23 20.47 -2.03 -6.06
CA TRP A 23 19.10 -2.22 -6.56
C TRP A 23 18.33 -0.90 -6.52
N ALA A 24 17.65 -0.60 -7.63
CA ALA A 24 16.72 0.53 -7.71
C ALA A 24 15.48 0.13 -8.53
N SER A 25 14.31 0.62 -8.10
CA SER A 25 13.06 0.51 -8.85
C SER A 25 12.54 1.93 -9.13
N PRO A 26 12.01 2.20 -10.34
CA PRO A 26 11.60 3.55 -10.70
C PRO A 26 10.36 4.00 -9.92
N ILE A 27 10.28 5.30 -9.67
CA ILE A 27 9.10 5.94 -9.09
C ILE A 27 8.13 6.30 -10.22
N VAL A 28 6.88 5.87 -10.08
CA VAL A 28 5.76 6.18 -10.96
C VAL A 28 4.83 7.14 -10.23
N ILE A 29 4.45 8.23 -10.90
CA ILE A 29 3.51 9.21 -10.36
C ILE A 29 2.15 9.03 -11.03
N VAL A 30 1.12 8.87 -10.21
CA VAL A 30 -0.27 8.71 -10.65
C VAL A 30 -1.12 9.83 -10.07
N LEU A 31 -1.99 10.42 -10.88
CA LEU A 31 -2.96 11.40 -10.40
C LEU A 31 -4.07 10.68 -9.64
N LYS A 32 -4.43 11.20 -8.46
CA LYS A 32 -5.62 10.74 -7.75
C LYS A 32 -6.86 11.23 -8.51
N LYS A 33 -8.00 10.60 -8.22
CA LYS A 33 -9.31 10.92 -8.83
C LYS A 33 -9.75 12.38 -8.71
N ASN A 34 -9.17 13.14 -7.77
CA ASN A 34 -9.44 14.57 -7.63
C ASN A 34 -8.61 15.44 -8.58
N ASP A 35 -7.81 14.86 -9.47
CA ASP A 35 -6.94 15.48 -10.49
C ASP A 35 -5.93 16.52 -9.98
N VAL A 36 -5.90 16.74 -8.67
CA VAL A 36 -5.03 17.71 -8.00
C VAL A 36 -3.92 16.97 -7.24
N ASP A 37 -4.26 15.89 -6.54
CA ASP A 37 -3.29 15.17 -5.73
C ASP A 37 -2.57 14.10 -6.53
N ILE A 38 -1.33 13.83 -6.12
CA ILE A 38 -0.53 12.75 -6.69
C ILE A 38 -0.39 11.60 -5.70
N ARG A 39 -0.27 10.39 -6.22
CA ARG A 39 0.16 9.19 -5.50
C ARG A 39 1.51 8.76 -6.09
N MET A 40 2.49 8.59 -5.20
CA MET A 40 3.78 8.03 -5.54
C MET A 40 3.69 6.51 -5.44
N CYS A 41 4.06 5.80 -6.50
CA CYS A 41 4.12 4.35 -6.57
C CYS A 41 5.54 3.93 -6.95
N ILE A 42 6.00 2.78 -6.45
CA ILE A 42 7.28 2.21 -6.85
C ILE A 42 6.98 0.99 -7.73
N ASP A 43 7.59 0.94 -8.91
CA ASP A 43 7.38 -0.17 -9.83
C ASP A 43 8.22 -1.39 -9.43
N TYR A 44 7.66 -2.21 -8.55
CA TYR A 44 8.29 -3.44 -8.07
C TYR A 44 8.14 -4.65 -8.99
N ARG A 45 7.66 -4.50 -10.25
CA ARG A 45 7.40 -5.66 -11.13
C ARG A 45 8.59 -6.59 -11.26
N ILE A 46 9.79 -6.04 -11.51
CA ILE A 46 11.03 -6.84 -11.63
C ILE A 46 11.37 -7.50 -10.29
N VAL A 47 11.36 -6.73 -9.20
CA VAL A 47 11.66 -7.24 -7.85
C VAL A 47 10.71 -8.38 -7.47
N ASN A 48 9.42 -8.24 -7.77
CA ASN A 48 8.40 -9.26 -7.49
C ASN A 48 8.66 -10.57 -8.23
N THR A 49 9.36 -10.58 -9.37
CA THR A 49 9.72 -11.83 -10.07
C THR A 49 10.80 -12.64 -9.33
N PHE A 50 11.61 -11.99 -8.50
CA PHE A 50 12.65 -12.64 -7.70
C PHE A 50 12.17 -13.07 -6.31
N ILE A 51 11.05 -12.53 -5.85
CA ILE A 51 10.51 -12.82 -4.52
C ILE A 51 9.71 -14.13 -4.55
N LYS A 52 10.00 -15.02 -3.60
CA LYS A 52 9.14 -16.18 -3.33
C LYS A 52 7.85 -15.71 -2.67
N LEU A 53 6.71 -15.97 -3.30
CA LEU A 53 5.40 -15.64 -2.75
C LEU A 53 5.15 -16.38 -1.44
N SER A 54 4.74 -15.62 -0.41
CA SER A 54 4.19 -16.17 0.82
C SER A 54 2.70 -16.33 0.66
N ASN A 55 2.21 -17.56 0.81
CA ASN A 55 0.79 -17.85 0.67
C ASN A 55 0.08 -17.60 2.00
N TYR A 56 -0.63 -16.49 2.08
CA TYR A 56 -1.60 -16.22 3.15
C TYR A 56 -3.00 -16.28 2.54
N PRO A 57 -3.74 -17.39 2.68
CA PRO A 57 -5.02 -17.55 2.03
C PRO A 57 -6.01 -16.53 2.62
N LEU A 58 -6.51 -15.65 1.75
CA LEU A 58 -7.61 -14.75 2.10
C LEU A 58 -8.93 -15.50 1.86
N PRO A 59 -9.85 -15.53 2.85
CA PRO A 59 -11.16 -16.16 2.68
C PRO A 59 -11.98 -15.38 1.62
N LEU A 60 -12.94 -16.07 1.00
CA LEU A 60 -13.89 -15.40 0.13
C LEU A 60 -14.81 -14.50 0.96
N ILE A 61 -15.36 -13.47 0.32
CA ILE A 61 -16.28 -12.54 0.99
C ILE A 61 -17.50 -13.31 1.52
N ASP A 62 -18.03 -14.27 0.76
CA ASP A 62 -19.17 -15.08 1.20
C ASP A 62 -18.82 -15.92 2.44
N ASP A 63 -17.63 -16.53 2.47
CA ASP A 63 -17.15 -17.29 3.62
C ASP A 63 -17.02 -16.43 4.88
N LEU A 64 -16.65 -15.16 4.72
CA LEU A 64 -16.55 -14.20 5.82
C LEU A 64 -17.92 -13.78 6.37
N LEU A 65 -18.98 -13.85 5.58
CA LEU A 65 -20.32 -13.41 5.99
C LEU A 65 -21.15 -14.51 6.66
N ILE A 66 -20.72 -15.78 6.53
CA ILE A 66 -21.35 -16.91 7.22
C ILE A 66 -21.30 -16.68 8.73
N GLY A 67 -22.45 -16.83 9.41
CA GLY A 67 -22.56 -16.68 10.86
C GLY A 67 -22.89 -15.27 11.35
N PHE A 68 -22.98 -14.28 10.45
CA PHE A 68 -23.45 -12.93 10.78
C PHE A 68 -24.98 -12.75 10.62
N GLU A 69 -25.72 -13.80 10.26
CA GLU A 69 -27.15 -13.77 9.93
C GLU A 69 -28.05 -13.23 11.05
N SER A 70 -27.67 -13.46 12.32
CA SER A 70 -28.42 -13.01 13.49
C SER A 70 -27.86 -11.76 14.16
N ALA A 71 -26.80 -11.16 13.60
CA ALA A 71 -26.20 -9.97 14.17
C ALA A 71 -27.08 -8.74 13.88
N MET A 72 -27.46 -8.02 14.94
CA MET A 72 -28.33 -6.84 14.84
C MET A 72 -27.54 -5.54 14.64
N TRP A 73 -26.25 -5.52 14.98
CA TRP A 73 -25.38 -4.35 14.92
C TRP A 73 -23.98 -4.74 14.46
N PHE A 74 -23.37 -3.89 13.63
CA PHE A 74 -22.04 -4.10 13.09
C PHE A 74 -21.18 -2.85 13.32
N MET A 75 -19.88 -3.06 13.50
CA MET A 75 -18.87 -2.01 13.53
C MET A 75 -17.74 -2.40 12.58
N SER A 76 -17.43 -1.52 11.63
CA SER A 76 -16.27 -1.64 10.76
C SER A 76 -15.13 -0.77 11.30
N LEU A 77 -13.94 -1.35 11.42
CA LEU A 77 -12.72 -0.63 11.76
C LEU A 77 -11.74 -0.77 10.59
N ASP A 78 -11.18 0.34 10.14
CA ASP A 78 -10.18 0.38 9.07
C ASP A 78 -8.83 0.81 9.63
N MET A 79 -7.77 0.07 9.28
CA MET A 79 -6.40 0.42 9.64
C MET A 79 -5.81 1.30 8.55
N ALA A 80 -5.82 2.62 8.77
CA ALA A 80 -5.41 3.63 7.79
C ALA A 80 -3.96 3.50 7.27
N SER A 81 -3.09 2.75 7.95
CA SER A 81 -1.71 2.45 7.54
C SER A 81 -1.31 1.07 8.05
N GLY A 82 -1.83 0.04 7.36
CA GLY A 82 -1.70 -1.36 7.80
C GLY A 82 -0.61 -2.19 7.12
N PHE A 83 0.11 -1.58 6.18
CA PHE A 83 1.32 -2.16 5.60
C PHE A 83 2.54 -1.80 6.44
#